data_AF-A0A349PNP0-F1
#
_entry.id   AF-A0A349PNP0-F1
#
_cell.length_a   1.000
_cell.length_b   1.000
_cell.length_c   1.000
_cell.angle_alpha   90.00
_cell.angle_beta   90.00
_cell.angle_gamma   90.00
#
_symmetry.space_group_name_H-M   'P 1'
#
loop_
_entity.id
_entity.type
_entity.pdbx_description
1 polymer ?
#
loop_
_entity_poly.entity_id
_entity_poly.type
_entity_poly.pdbx_seq_one_letter_code
_entity_poly.pdbx_strand_id
1 'polypeptide(L)'
;MYFQTYRKFTNKKDKGYDPDAYSRFCKVASYGRFLYFEEDIMGIWSKAWKVNLGLVGAAINSKTRGMVIDFEKKEINIFRDCPDVNVFLKEHNLPVFPCKTESLTIEETRKIIDEINKPVNLSDVKKELTD
;
A
#
# COMPACT_ATOMS: atom_id res chain seq x y z
N MET A 1 -11.85 10.40 -6.16
CA MET A 1 -12.50 9.93 -4.93
C MET A 1 -11.53 10.13 -3.76
N TYR A 2 -12.01 10.58 -2.61
CA TYR A 2 -11.21 10.72 -1.39
C TYR A 2 -11.70 9.71 -0.34
N PHE A 3 -10.78 9.04 0.34
CA PHE A 3 -11.10 8.02 1.35
C PHE A 3 -10.53 8.40 2.71
N GLN A 4 -11.34 8.33 3.76
CA GLN A 4 -10.87 8.55 5.12
C GLN A 4 -10.28 7.27 5.68
N THR A 5 -8.96 7.24 5.88
CA THR A 5 -8.28 6.07 6.43
C THR A 5 -8.40 6.03 7.95
N TYR A 6 -8.71 4.86 8.50
CA TYR A 6 -8.81 4.62 9.94
C TYR A 6 -7.76 3.61 10.39
N ARG A 7 -6.94 3.98 11.37
CA ARG A 7 -5.88 3.14 11.96
C ARG A 7 -6.38 1.79 12.50
N LYS A 8 -7.66 1.65 12.84
CA LYS A 8 -8.22 0.38 13.31
C LYS A 8 -8.08 -0.75 12.28
N PHE A 9 -8.00 -0.42 10.99
CA PHE A 9 -7.97 -1.39 9.90
C PHE A 9 -6.56 -1.64 9.35
N THR A 10 -5.51 -1.00 9.85
CA THR A 10 -4.14 -1.33 9.42
C THR A 10 -3.75 -2.73 9.87
N ASN A 11 -3.14 -3.49 8.95
CA ASN A 11 -2.64 -4.83 9.21
C ASN A 11 -1.59 -4.79 10.36
N LYS A 12 -1.75 -5.67 11.36
CA LYS A 12 -0.87 -5.73 12.53
C LYS A 12 0.57 -6.11 12.16
N LYS A 13 0.77 -6.81 11.05
CA LYS A 13 2.11 -7.20 10.54
C LYS A 13 2.89 -6.02 9.97
N ASP A 14 2.21 -4.92 9.63
CA ASP A 14 2.84 -3.75 9.00
C ASP A 14 3.57 -2.84 9.99
N LYS A 15 3.79 -3.30 11.24
CA LYS A 15 4.61 -2.70 12.31
C LYS A 15 4.63 -1.17 12.26
N GLY A 16 3.61 -0.58 12.87
CA GLY A 16 3.73 0.76 13.43
C GLY A 16 3.79 1.88 12.39
N TYR A 17 2.61 2.23 11.87
CA TYR A 17 2.38 3.57 11.33
C TYR A 17 1.66 4.42 12.38
N ASP A 18 2.17 5.63 12.62
CA ASP A 18 1.48 6.68 13.35
C ASP A 18 1.20 7.81 12.36
N PRO A 19 0.02 7.83 11.71
CA PRO A 19 -0.35 8.99 10.93
C PRO A 19 -0.38 10.18 11.88
N ASP A 20 0.23 11.30 11.49
CA ASP A 20 0.23 12.54 12.29
C ASP A 20 -1.18 13.05 12.64
N ALA A 21 -2.23 12.47 12.05
CA ALA A 21 -3.62 12.68 12.39
C ALA A 21 -4.41 11.35 12.41
N TYR A 22 -5.32 11.19 13.38
CA TYR A 22 -6.16 10.00 13.59
C TYR A 22 -7.08 9.66 12.40
N SER A 23 -7.28 10.60 11.47
CA SER A 23 -8.02 10.45 10.23
C SER A 23 -7.47 11.37 9.15
N ARG A 24 -7.09 10.82 7.99
CA ARG A 24 -6.72 11.60 6.79
C ARG A 24 -7.55 11.18 5.60
N PHE A 25 -7.88 12.17 4.76
CA PHE A 25 -8.50 11.95 3.45
C PHE A 25 -7.40 11.74 2.42
N CYS A 26 -7.29 10.53 1.89
CA CYS A 26 -6.32 10.17 0.87
C CYS A 26 -6.98 10.22 -0.51
N LYS A 27 -6.32 10.79 -1.51
CA LYS A 27 -6.79 10.72 -2.90
C LYS A 27 -6.57 9.31 -3.43
N VAL A 28 -7.63 8.68 -3.91
CA VAL A 28 -7.55 7.36 -4.55
C VAL A 28 -6.84 7.51 -5.90
N ALA A 29 -5.74 6.78 -6.07
CA ALA A 29 -4.93 6.76 -7.28
C ALA A 29 -5.34 5.64 -8.24
N SER A 30 -5.82 4.51 -7.71
CA SER A 30 -6.36 3.39 -8.50
C SER A 30 -7.53 2.73 -7.78
N TYR A 31 -8.48 2.20 -8.55
CA TYR A 31 -9.66 1.53 -8.04
C TYR A 31 -9.98 0.29 -8.89
N GLY A 32 -10.47 -0.77 -8.24
CA GLY A 32 -10.84 -2.03 -8.87
C GLY A 32 -11.17 -3.06 -7.79
N ARG A 33 -10.48 -4.21 -7.83
CA ARG A 33 -10.53 -5.20 -6.75
C ARG A 33 -10.08 -4.61 -5.41
N PHE A 34 -9.14 -3.67 -5.45
CA PHE A 34 -8.61 -2.97 -4.30
C PHE A 34 -8.67 -1.45 -4.51
N LEU A 35 -8.68 -0.67 -3.42
CA LEU A 35 -8.39 0.77 -3.51
C LEU A 35 -6.93 1.03 -3.21
N TYR A 36 -6.29 1.81 -4.08
CA TYR A 36 -4.92 2.23 -3.92
C TYR A 36 -4.83 3.73 -3.69
N PHE A 37 -3.95 4.13 -2.78
CA PHE A 37 -3.64 5.51 -2.49
C PHE A 37 -2.17 5.64 -2.10
N GLU A 38 -1.65 6.85 -2.29
CA GLU A 38 -0.26 7.20 -2.07
C GLU A 38 -0.19 8.23 -0.96
N GLU A 39 0.60 7.95 0.06
CA GLU A 39 0.69 8.81 1.22
C GLU A 39 2.13 8.99 1.69
N ASP A 40 2.42 10.19 2.17
CA ASP A 40 3.68 10.52 2.80
C ASP A 40 3.66 10.01 4.25
N ILE A 41 4.25 8.83 4.42
CA ILE A 41 4.25 8.11 5.69
C ILE A 41 5.59 8.31 6.39
N MET A 42 5.55 8.79 7.64
CA MET A 42 6.70 8.78 8.56
C MET A 42 6.63 7.54 9.45
N GLY A 43 7.73 6.78 9.52
CA GLY A 43 7.83 5.61 10.41
C GLY A 43 7.85 6.02 11.88
N ILE A 44 7.23 5.21 12.76
CA ILE A 44 7.14 5.49 14.21
C ILE A 44 8.52 5.67 14.85
N TRP A 45 9.52 4.86 14.45
CA TRP A 45 10.89 4.98 14.96
C TRP A 45 11.54 6.31 14.59
N SER A 46 11.33 6.78 13.35
CA SER A 46 11.81 8.07 12.88
C SER A 46 11.14 9.22 13.64
N LYS A 47 9.86 9.08 14.00
CA LYS A 47 9.11 10.05 14.81
C LYS A 47 9.60 10.07 16.26
N ALA A 48 9.75 8.90 16.89
CA ALA A 48 10.22 8.76 18.26
C ALA A 48 11.64 9.30 18.46
N TRP A 49 12.54 9.03 17.51
CA TRP A 49 13.91 9.56 17.51
C TRP A 49 13.92 11.11 17.47
N LYS A 50 13.05 11.73 16.67
CA LYS A 50 12.95 13.19 16.56
C LYS A 50 12.42 13.85 17.82
N VAL A 51 11.40 13.26 18.45
CA VAL A 51 10.87 13.73 19.73
C VAL A 51 11.98 13.72 20.79
N ASN A 52 12.80 12.66 20.81
CA ASN A 52 13.93 12.56 21.72
C ASN A 52 15.03 13.60 21.44
N LEU A 53 15.24 13.98 20.17
CA LEU A 53 16.19 15.02 19.77
C LEU A 53 15.64 16.45 19.81
N GLY A 54 14.38 16.67 20.21
CA GLY A 54 13.78 18.02 20.25
C GLY A 54 13.59 18.68 18.88
N LEU A 55 13.68 17.92 17.78
CA LEU A 55 13.60 18.41 16.39
C LEU A 55 12.17 18.45 15.84
N VAL A 56 11.21 18.81 16.69
CA VAL A 56 9.79 18.91 16.32
C VAL A 56 9.61 20.15 15.45
N GLY A 57 9.51 19.98 14.12
CA GLY A 57 9.27 21.06 13.15
C GLY A 57 10.25 21.14 11.97
N ALA A 58 11.33 20.34 11.94
CA ALA A 58 12.27 20.33 10.82
C ALA A 58 11.67 19.67 9.56
N ALA A 59 12.01 20.21 8.38
CA ALA A 59 11.62 19.68 7.06
C ALA A 59 11.90 18.17 6.97
N ILE A 60 10.88 17.41 6.57
CA ILE A 60 10.85 15.95 6.66
C ILE A 60 11.24 15.38 5.30
N ASN A 61 12.21 14.46 5.26
CA ASN A 61 12.29 13.47 4.18
C ASN A 61 11.16 12.45 4.40
N SER A 62 9.91 12.84 4.12
CA SER A 62 8.82 11.88 3.97
C SER A 62 9.12 11.05 2.72
N LYS A 63 8.93 9.74 2.80
CA LYS A 63 8.90 8.89 1.61
C LYS A 63 7.45 8.58 1.34
N THR A 64 6.97 8.94 0.16
CA THR A 64 5.67 8.49 -0.32
C THR A 64 5.66 6.97 -0.35
N ARG A 65 4.60 6.37 0.20
CA ARG A 65 4.36 4.93 0.26
C ARG A 65 3.03 4.60 -0.39
N GLY A 66 2.96 3.42 -1.00
CA GLY A 66 1.71 2.88 -1.50
C GLY A 66 0.92 2.21 -0.37
N MET A 67 -0.38 2.44 -0.35
CA MET A 67 -1.30 1.79 0.59
C MET A 67 -2.48 1.20 -0.18
N VAL A 68 -2.92 0.02 0.26
CA VAL A 68 -4.02 -0.72 -0.37
C VAL A 68 -5.10 -1.04 0.66
N ILE A 69 -6.35 -0.73 0.31
CA ILE A 69 -7.53 -1.21 1.04
C ILE A 69 -8.02 -2.48 0.37
N ASP A 70 -8.04 -3.54 1.17
CA ASP A 70 -8.74 -4.77 0.88
C ASP A 70 -10.09 -4.78 1.61
N PHE A 71 -11.16 -4.69 0.84
CA PHE A 71 -12.52 -4.69 1.38
C PHE A 71 -13.00 -6.06 1.83
N GLU A 72 -12.48 -7.15 1.25
CA GLU A 72 -12.86 -8.52 1.61
C GLU A 72 -12.32 -8.84 3.00
N LYS A 73 -11.03 -8.58 3.23
CA LYS A 73 -10.39 -8.77 4.54
C LYS A 73 -10.65 -7.62 5.52
N LYS A 74 -11.14 -6.47 5.05
CA LYS A 74 -11.33 -5.24 5.83
C LYS A 74 -10.01 -4.73 6.43
N GLU A 75 -8.96 -4.81 5.64
CA GLU A 75 -7.60 -4.45 6.04
C GLU A 75 -6.99 -3.40 5.12
N ILE A 76 -6.13 -2.58 5.71
CA ILE A 76 -5.27 -1.64 5.02
C ILE A 76 -3.85 -2.20 5.10
N ASN A 77 -3.26 -2.46 3.94
CA ASN A 77 -1.88 -2.91 3.79
C ASN A 77 -0.99 -1.75 3.34
N ILE A 78 0.21 -1.65 3.90
CA ILE A 78 1.17 -0.58 3.59
C ILE A 78 2.41 -1.20 2.95
N PHE A 79 2.75 -0.75 1.74
CA PHE A 79 3.92 -1.24 1.01
C PHE A 79 5.15 -0.40 1.34
N ARG A 80 6.04 -0.93 2.18
CA ARG A 80 7.30 -0.24 2.55
C ARG A 80 8.45 -0.65 1.62
N ASP A 81 8.38 -1.86 1.09
CA ASP A 81 9.41 -2.46 0.27
C ASP A 81 8.80 -3.48 -0.70
N CYS A 82 9.64 -4.01 -1.59
CA CYS A 82 9.21 -5.03 -2.55
C CYS A 82 8.71 -6.32 -1.87
N PRO A 83 9.36 -6.84 -0.81
CA PRO A 83 8.85 -7.98 -0.06
C PRO A 83 7.41 -7.81 0.46
N ASP A 84 7.06 -6.65 1.02
CA ASP A 84 5.69 -6.37 1.50
C ASP A 84 4.66 -6.54 0.36
N VAL A 85 4.97 -6.04 -0.84
CA VAL A 85 4.10 -6.21 -2.02
C VAL A 85 3.94 -7.68 -2.39
N ASN A 86 5.02 -8.45 -2.41
CA ASN A 86 4.96 -9.88 -2.73
C ASN A 86 4.19 -10.69 -1.67
N VAL A 87 4.27 -10.31 -0.40
CA VAL A 87 3.44 -10.91 0.66
C VAL A 87 1.96 -10.66 0.36
N PHE A 88 1.60 -9.42 0.06
CA PHE A 88 0.23 -9.07 -0.32
C PHE A 88 -0.24 -9.87 -1.54
N LEU A 89 0.54 -9.90 -2.63
CA LEU A 89 0.19 -10.65 -3.84
C LEU A 89 -0.02 -12.15 -3.54
N LYS A 90 0.88 -12.75 -2.76
CA LYS A 90 0.79 -14.16 -2.36
C LYS A 90 -0.46 -14.45 -1.53
N GLU A 91 -0.81 -13.57 -0.58
CA GLU A 91 -2.02 -13.69 0.24
C GLU A 91 -3.33 -13.54 -0.56
N HIS A 92 -3.25 -13.12 -1.83
CA HIS A 92 -4.36 -12.96 -2.76
C HIS A 92 -4.30 -13.91 -3.97
N ASN A 93 -3.39 -14.90 -3.95
CA ASN A 93 -3.14 -15.83 -5.05
C ASN A 93 -2.78 -15.12 -6.38
N LEU A 94 -2.07 -14.00 -6.30
CA LEU A 94 -1.61 -13.23 -7.44
C LEU A 94 -0.14 -13.56 -7.77
N PRO A 95 0.29 -13.41 -9.04
CA PRO A 95 1.68 -13.65 -9.43
C PRO A 95 2.65 -12.76 -8.66
N VAL A 96 3.62 -13.38 -8.00
CA VAL A 96 4.74 -12.68 -7.35
C VAL A 96 5.86 -12.41 -8.36
N PHE A 97 6.71 -11.43 -8.08
CA PHE A 97 7.81 -11.06 -8.98
C PHE A 97 9.15 -10.95 -8.22
N PRO A 98 10.29 -11.16 -8.90
CA PRO A 98 11.58 -11.02 -8.27
C PRO A 98 11.87 -9.55 -7.91
N CYS A 99 12.20 -9.32 -6.64
CA CYS A 99 12.66 -8.01 -6.17
C CYS A 99 14.09 -7.76 -6.67
N LYS A 100 14.24 -7.01 -7.77
CA LYS A 100 15.56 -6.60 -8.29
C LYS A 100 16.29 -5.65 -7.33
N THR A 101 15.52 -4.87 -6.56
CA THR A 101 15.96 -3.95 -5.52
C THR A 101 15.09 -4.14 -4.29
N GLU A 102 15.59 -3.79 -3.10
CA GLU A 102 14.79 -3.86 -1.87
C GLU A 102 13.59 -2.90 -1.91
N SER A 103 13.73 -1.73 -2.53
CA SER A 103 12.66 -0.74 -2.66
C SER A 103 12.02 -0.75 -4.04
N LEU A 104 10.69 -0.71 -4.09
CA LEU A 104 9.93 -0.31 -5.27
C LEU A 104 9.73 1.21 -5.28
N THR A 105 9.77 1.80 -6.47
CA THR A 105 9.27 3.16 -6.67
C THR A 105 7.74 3.20 -6.58
N ILE A 106 7.18 4.38 -6.36
CA ILE A 106 5.72 4.56 -6.35
C ILE A 106 5.11 4.29 -7.72
N GLU A 107 5.81 4.64 -8.80
CA GLU A 107 5.34 4.35 -10.16
C GLU A 107 5.25 2.85 -10.45
N GLU A 108 6.26 2.07 -10.05
CA GLU A 108 6.23 0.61 -10.18
C GLU A 108 5.10 0.01 -9.34
N THR A 109 4.97 0.48 -8.09
CA THR A 109 3.88 0.05 -7.20
C THR A 109 2.51 0.31 -7.83
N ARG A 110 2.29 1.52 -8.35
CA ARG A 110 1.03 1.90 -9.00
C ARG A 110 0.72 1.00 -10.20
N LYS A 111 1.71 0.74 -11.07
CA LYS A 111 1.54 -0.16 -12.23
C LYS A 111 1.12 -1.56 -11.82
N ILE A 112 1.75 -2.12 -10.78
CA ILE A 112 1.38 -3.44 -10.25
C ILE A 112 -0.07 -3.42 -9.78
N ILE A 113 -0.47 -2.40 -9.02
CA ILE A 113 -1.84 -2.31 -8.48
C ILE A 113 -2.87 -2.06 -9.58
N ASP A 114 -2.56 -1.25 -10.59
CA ASP A 114 -3.41 -1.05 -11.76
C ASP A 114 -3.65 -2.36 -12.50
N GLU A 115 -2.60 -3.19 -12.67
CA GLU A 115 -2.73 -4.48 -13.35
C GLU A 115 -3.68 -5.43 -12.63
N ILE A 116 -3.54 -5.55 -11.31
CA ILE A 116 -4.41 -6.44 -10.51
C ILE A 116 -5.83 -5.89 -10.31
N ASN A 117 -6.01 -4.58 -10.50
CA ASN A 117 -7.30 -3.91 -10.45
C ASN A 117 -8.06 -3.96 -11.78
N LYS A 118 -7.39 -4.28 -12.89
CA LYS A 118 -8.07 -4.46 -14.17
C LYS A 118 -9.16 -5.53 -14.02
N PRO A 119 -10.36 -5.29 -14.57
CA PRO A 119 -11.37 -6.32 -14.61
C PRO A 119 -10.84 -7.51 -15.40
N VAL A 120 -10.98 -8.71 -14.84
CA VAL A 120 -10.67 -9.95 -15.58
C VAL A 120 -11.60 -9.98 -16.79
N ASN A 121 -11.02 -9.96 -17.99
CA ASN A 121 -11.79 -10.09 -19.21
C ASN A 121 -12.35 -11.51 -19.27
N LEU A 122 -13.69 -11.63 -19.20
CA LEU A 122 -14.40 -12.92 -19.26
C LEU A 122 -14.12 -13.70 -20.55
N SER A 123 -13.59 -13.04 -21.60
CA SER A 123 -13.12 -13.67 -22.83
C SER A 123 -11.83 -14.48 -22.66
N ASP A 124 -10.97 -14.10 -21.73
CA ASP A 124 -9.67 -14.74 -21.52
C ASP A 124 -9.82 -16.00 -20.64
N VAL A 125 -10.72 -15.95 -19.65
CA VAL A 125 -11.10 -17.11 -18.81
C VAL A 125 -11.77 -18.22 -19.62
N LYS A 126 -12.55 -17.86 -20.65
CA LYS A 126 -13.20 -18.86 -21.52
C LYS A 126 -12.22 -19.64 -22.39
N LYS A 127 -11.04 -19.08 -22.71
CA LYS A 127 -10.02 -19.79 -23.51
C LYS A 127 -9.31 -20.86 -22.69
N GLU A 128 -8.99 -20.59 -21.42
CA GLU A 128 -8.32 -21.55 -20.54
C GLU A 128 -9.20 -22.75 -20.13
N LEU A 129 -10.53 -22.66 -20.27
CA LEU A 129 -11.47 -23.75 -19.96
C LEU A 129 -11.79 -24.64 -21.16
N THR A 130 -11.29 -24.31 -22.35
CA THR A 130 -11.51 -25.07 -23.59
C THR A 130 -10.26 -25.81 -24.11
N ASP A 131 -9.14 -25.72 -23.40
CA ASP A 131 -7.88 -26.44 -23.70
C ASP A 131 -7.65 -27.61 -22.73
#